data_AF-A0A2T7QAB1-F1
#
_entry.id   AF-A0A2T7QAB1-F1
#
_cell.length_a   1.000
_cell.length_b   1.000
_cell.length_c   1.000
_cell.angle_alpha   90.00
_cell.angle_beta   90.00
_cell.angle_gamma   90.00
#
_symmetry.space_group_name_H-M   'P 1'
#
loop_
_entity.id
_entity.type
_entity.pdbx_description
1 polymer ?
#
loop_
_entity_poly.entity_id
_entity_poly.type
_entity_poly.pdbx_seq_one_letter_code
_entity_poly.pdbx_strand_id
1 'polypeptide(L)'
;MAKEENETQYKVIRLMFQSFSIKRMKDIEKLYPTMIAKALGINHSRYIQKLYRPDEFSIKHVIDLANLLDIEPQLIIDVILKELNYSSKTKKNNYK
;
A
#
# COMPACT_ATOMS: atom_id res chain seq x y z
N MET A 1 -21.27 2.39 -16.92
CA MET A 1 -21.61 2.48 -15.49
C MET A 1 -20.56 1.84 -14.58
N ALA A 2 -20.17 0.56 -14.73
CA ALA A 2 -19.19 -0.06 -13.80
C ALA A 2 -17.72 0.44 -13.88
N LYS A 3 -17.31 1.17 -14.92
CA LYS A 3 -15.94 1.69 -15.05
C LYS A 3 -15.70 2.98 -14.24
N GLU A 4 -16.69 3.88 -14.15
CA GLU A 4 -16.56 5.19 -13.50
C GLU A 4 -16.53 5.10 -11.96
N GLU A 5 -17.25 4.15 -11.37
CA GLU A 5 -17.22 3.93 -9.92
C GLU A 5 -15.83 3.49 -9.45
N ASN A 6 -15.19 2.56 -10.17
CA ASN A 6 -13.84 2.06 -9.84
C ASN A 6 -12.78 3.16 -9.93
N GLU A 7 -12.90 4.05 -10.91
CA GLU A 7 -11.98 5.17 -11.11
C GLU A 7 -12.02 6.15 -9.93
N THR A 8 -13.22 6.40 -9.38
CA THR A 8 -13.42 7.25 -8.21
C THR A 8 -12.83 6.62 -6.94
N GLN A 9 -12.92 5.29 -6.80
CA GLN A 9 -12.44 4.54 -5.64
C GLN A 9 -10.91 4.54 -5.55
N TYR A 10 -10.21 4.29 -6.66
CA TYR A 10 -8.75 4.31 -6.69
C TYR A 10 -8.17 5.72 -6.56
N LYS A 11 -8.93 6.75 -6.97
CA LYS A 11 -8.53 8.17 -6.85
C LYS A 11 -8.21 8.57 -5.41
N VAL A 12 -8.95 8.06 -4.42
CA VAL A 12 -8.69 8.37 -3.00
C VAL A 12 -7.32 7.85 -2.58
N ILE A 13 -7.02 6.59 -2.90
CA ILE A 13 -5.74 5.95 -2.53
C ILE A 13 -4.58 6.63 -3.26
N ARG A 14 -4.76 6.93 -4.55
CA ARG A 14 -3.82 7.71 -5.36
C ARG A 14 -3.46 9.03 -4.70
N LEU A 15 -4.47 9.82 -4.32
CA LEU A 15 -4.27 11.11 -3.66
C LEU A 15 -3.55 10.95 -2.31
N MET A 16 -3.84 9.89 -1.56
CA MET A 16 -3.16 9.62 -0.30
C MET A 16 -1.66 9.34 -0.49
N PHE A 17 -1.27 8.58 -1.52
CA PHE A 17 0.14 8.37 -1.86
C PHE A 17 0.80 9.67 -2.34
N GLN A 18 0.16 10.42 -3.24
CA GLN A 18 0.71 11.65 -3.81
C GLN A 18 0.84 12.78 -2.78
N SER A 19 -0.07 12.86 -1.81
CA SER A 19 -0.03 13.84 -0.71
C SER A 19 0.95 13.47 0.41
N PHE A 20 1.64 12.33 0.31
CA PHE A 20 2.50 11.79 1.35
C PHE A 20 1.80 11.64 2.72
N SER A 21 0.46 11.46 2.72
CA SER A 21 -0.33 11.30 3.94
C SER A 21 -0.29 9.88 4.50
N ILE A 22 0.08 8.89 3.67
CA ILE A 22 0.25 7.49 4.08
C ILE A 22 1.58 7.37 4.84
N LYS A 23 1.49 7.04 6.12
CA LYS A 23 2.67 6.75 6.96
C LYS A 23 2.99 5.27 7.01
N ARG A 24 1.97 4.43 6.83
CA ARG A 24 2.07 2.98 6.85
C ARG A 24 1.21 2.36 5.77
N MET A 25 1.63 1.24 5.21
CA MET A 25 0.85 0.53 4.19
C MET A 25 -0.54 0.14 4.70
N LYS A 26 -0.70 -0.24 5.98
CA LYS A 26 -2.02 -0.54 6.55
C LYS A 26 -3.02 0.61 6.56
N ASP A 27 -2.58 1.86 6.38
CA ASP A 27 -3.49 3.00 6.39
C ASP A 27 -4.48 2.96 5.21
N ILE A 28 -4.20 2.16 4.15
CA ILE A 28 -5.12 1.94 3.01
C ILE A 28 -6.00 0.69 3.15
N GLU A 29 -5.92 -0.07 4.25
CA GLU A 29 -6.64 -1.34 4.44
C GLU A 29 -8.15 -1.23 4.23
N LYS A 30 -8.75 -0.13 4.71
CA LYS A 30 -10.20 0.07 4.64
C LYS A 30 -10.69 0.52 3.26
N LEU A 31 -9.76 0.80 2.35
CA LEU A 31 -10.06 1.37 1.04
C LEU A 31 -10.10 0.23 0.01
N TYR A 32 -11.29 -0.32 -0.17
CA TYR A 32 -11.61 -1.31 -1.21
C TYR A 32 -10.68 -2.53 -1.24
N PRO A 33 -10.37 -3.17 -0.10
CA PRO A 33 -9.34 -4.21 -0.02
C PRO A 33 -9.66 -5.44 -0.88
N THR A 34 -10.94 -5.82 -1.00
CA THR A 34 -11.39 -6.91 -1.86
C THR A 34 -11.13 -6.64 -3.33
N MET A 35 -11.34 -5.38 -3.76
CA MET A 35 -11.16 -5.00 -5.16
C MET A 35 -9.68 -4.94 -5.52
N ILE A 36 -8.85 -4.35 -4.65
CA ILE A 36 -7.39 -4.30 -4.84
C ILE A 36 -6.81 -5.71 -4.84
N ALA A 37 -7.18 -6.55 -3.86
CA ALA A 37 -6.69 -7.93 -3.81
C ALA A 37 -7.04 -8.69 -5.10
N LYS A 38 -8.28 -8.55 -5.59
CA LYS A 38 -8.72 -9.14 -6.85
C LYS A 38 -7.92 -8.61 -8.06
N ALA A 39 -7.69 -7.30 -8.14
CA ALA A 39 -6.94 -6.68 -9.22
C ALA A 39 -5.46 -7.10 -9.22
N LEU A 40 -4.86 -7.29 -8.04
CA LEU A 40 -3.51 -7.80 -7.87
C LEU A 40 -3.40 -9.33 -8.06
N GLY A 41 -4.52 -10.03 -8.25
CA GLY A 41 -4.53 -11.49 -8.39
C GLY A 41 -4.12 -12.23 -7.11
N ILE A 42 -4.30 -11.61 -5.95
CA ILE A 42 -3.95 -12.20 -4.64
C ILE A 42 -5.20 -12.38 -3.78
N ASN A 43 -5.13 -13.36 -2.87
CA ASN A 43 -6.19 -13.56 -1.88
C ASN A 43 -6.32 -12.33 -0.96
N HIS A 44 -7.56 -11.98 -0.58
CA HIS A 44 -7.86 -10.85 0.31
C HIS A 44 -7.05 -10.90 1.62
N SER A 45 -7.05 -12.03 2.33
CA SER A 45 -6.31 -12.16 3.60
C SER A 45 -4.81 -11.98 3.39
N ARG A 46 -4.28 -12.43 2.24
CA ARG A 46 -2.87 -12.26 1.88
C ARG A 46 -2.54 -10.80 1.55
N TYR A 47 -3.45 -10.09 0.90
CA TYR A 47 -3.32 -8.65 0.69
C TYR A 47 -3.28 -7.91 2.03
N ILE A 48 -4.24 -8.17 2.93
CA ILE A 48 -4.27 -7.57 4.26
C ILE A 48 -2.96 -7.86 5.00
N GLN A 49 -2.51 -9.12 5.05
CA GLN A 49 -1.25 -9.49 5.70
C GLN A 49 -0.07 -8.65 5.18
N LYS A 50 0.02 -8.42 3.87
CA LYS A 50 1.09 -7.61 3.27
C LYS A 50 1.00 -6.13 3.62
N LEU A 51 -0.21 -5.58 3.83
CA LEU A 51 -0.34 -4.21 4.32
C LEU A 51 0.20 -4.04 5.75
N TYR A 52 0.06 -5.08 6.59
CA TYR A 52 0.63 -5.10 7.95
C TYR A 52 2.11 -5.49 7.97
N ARG A 53 2.58 -6.23 6.95
CA ARG A 53 3.97 -6.66 6.76
C ARG A 53 4.47 -6.21 5.38
N PRO A 54 4.76 -4.91 5.23
CA PRO A 54 5.05 -4.33 3.93
C PRO A 54 6.34 -4.86 3.28
N ASP A 55 7.24 -5.45 4.06
CA ASP A 55 8.43 -6.19 3.60
C ASP A 55 8.09 -7.43 2.76
N GLU A 56 6.87 -7.96 2.89
CA GLU A 56 6.43 -9.10 2.09
C GLU A 56 5.90 -8.71 0.70
N PHE A 57 5.75 -7.43 0.39
CA PHE A 57 5.47 -7.01 -0.99
C PHE A 57 6.66 -7.37 -1.87
N SER A 58 6.39 -8.05 -2.99
CA SER A 58 7.39 -8.23 -4.03
C SER A 58 7.40 -6.99 -4.90
N ILE A 59 8.50 -6.74 -5.60
CA ILE A 59 8.57 -5.64 -6.58
C ILE A 59 7.45 -5.74 -7.62
N LYS A 60 7.11 -6.95 -8.07
CA LYS A 60 5.97 -7.17 -8.96
C LYS A 60 4.66 -6.68 -8.37
N HIS A 61 4.37 -6.99 -7.11
CA HIS A 61 3.15 -6.51 -6.46
C HIS A 61 3.12 -4.98 -6.33
N VAL A 62 4.27 -4.35 -6.07
CA VAL A 62 4.38 -2.87 -6.03
C VAL A 62 4.08 -2.28 -7.40
N ILE A 63 4.66 -2.83 -8.47
CA ILE A 63 4.40 -2.37 -9.85
C ILE A 63 2.93 -2.56 -10.22
N ASP A 64 2.34 -3.72 -9.91
CA ASP A 64 0.94 -4.01 -10.21
C ASP A 64 0.01 -3.04 -9.44
N LEU A 65 0.33 -2.72 -8.18
CA LEU A 65 -0.43 -1.76 -7.37
C LEU A 65 -0.26 -0.33 -7.89
N ALA A 66 0.94 0.05 -8.31
CA ALA A 66 1.23 1.35 -8.89
C ALA A 66 0.44 1.56 -10.19
N ASN A 67 0.42 0.55 -11.07
CA ASN A 67 -0.36 0.56 -12.30
C ASN A 67 -1.87 0.64 -12.03
N LEU A 68 -2.36 -0.09 -11.02
CA LEU A 68 -3.77 -0.05 -10.62
C LEU A 68 -4.19 1.35 -10.14
N LEU A 69 -3.29 2.04 -9.43
CA LEU A 69 -3.54 3.33 -8.81
C LEU A 69 -3.15 4.53 -9.70
N ASP A 70 -2.55 4.27 -10.87
CA ASP A 70 -1.99 5.29 -11.77
C ASP A 70 -1.00 6.24 -11.06
N ILE A 71 -0.01 5.65 -10.37
CA ILE A 71 1.06 6.35 -9.66
C ILE A 71 2.43 5.76 -9.95
N GLU A 72 3.48 6.52 -9.63
CA GLU A 72 4.85 6.03 -9.68
C GLU A 72 5.09 4.94 -8.61
N PRO A 73 5.66 3.76 -8.97
CA PRO A 73 5.97 2.70 -8.01
C PRO A 73 6.87 3.16 -6.85
N GLN A 74 7.73 4.14 -7.11
CA GLN A 74 8.64 4.70 -6.11
C GLN A 74 7.88 5.28 -4.90
N LEU A 75 6.68 5.84 -5.09
CA LEU A 75 5.89 6.38 -3.98
C LEU A 75 5.49 5.29 -2.98
N ILE A 76 5.14 4.10 -3.48
CA ILE A 76 4.80 2.95 -2.64
C ILE A 76 6.06 2.43 -1.93
N ILE A 77 7.17 2.29 -2.67
CA ILE A 77 8.46 1.84 -2.12
C ILE A 77 8.93 2.77 -0.99
N ASP A 78 8.81 4.08 -1.18
CA ASP A 78 9.20 5.07 -0.17
C ASP A 78 8.41 4.93 1.13
N VAL A 79 7.10 4.68 1.04
CA VAL A 79 6.26 4.43 2.21
C VAL A 79 6.72 3.15 2.93
N ILE A 80 6.92 2.05 2.19
CA ILE A 80 7.40 0.78 2.75
C ILE A 80 8.74 0.97 3.47
N LEU A 81 9.72 1.60 2.81
CA LEU A 81 11.05 1.83 3.38
C LEU A 81 10.99 2.73 4.62
N LYS A 82 10.18 3.79 4.59
CA LYS A 82 9.99 4.68 5.76
C LYS A 82 9.39 3.92 6.93
N GLU A 83 8.37 3.08 6.70
CA GLU A 83 7.72 2.29 7.73
C GLU A 83 8.68 1.26 8.38
N LEU A 84 9.46 0.56 7.55
CA LEU A 84 10.44 -0.43 8.03
C LEU A 84 11.59 0.22 8.81
N ASN A 85 12.10 1.37 8.34
CA ASN A 85 13.16 2.11 9.01
C ASN A 85 12.70 2.78 10.31
N TYR A 86 11.42 3.17 10.42
CA TYR A 86 10.88 3.71 11.67
C TYR A 86 10.74 2.61 12.72
N SER A 87 10.26 1.43 12.30
CA SER A 87 10.07 0.26 13.17
C SER A 87 11.38 -0.32 13.72
N SER A 88 12.50 -0.15 13.00
CA SER A 88 13.83 -0.59 13.46
C SER A 88 14.46 0.38 14.47
N LYS A 89 14.20 1.69 14.35
CA LYS A 89 14.70 2.72 15.28
C LYS A 89 14.06 2.62 16.67
N THR A 90 12.76 2.37 16.74
CA THR A 90 12.05 2.22 18.04
C THR A 90 12.54 1.01 18.83
N LYS A 91 12.88 -0.11 18.15
CA LYS A 91 13.48 -1.28 18.81
C LYS A 91 14.88 -1.01 19.38
N LYS A 92 15.65 -0.09 18.78
CA LYS A 92 17.03 0.21 19.19
C LYS A 92 17.12 1.13 20.41
N ASN A 93 16.09 1.94 20.67
CA ASN A 93 16.05 2.85 21.82
C ASN A 93 15.52 2.21 23.11
N ASN A 94 14.88 1.05 23.05
CA ASN A 94 14.33 0.38 24.24
C ASN A 94 15.36 -0.49 25.01
N TYR A 95 16.64 -0.41 24.64
CA TYR A 95 17.74 -1.12 25.29
C TYR A 95 18.85 -0.16 25.78
N LYS A 96 18.50 1.10 26.08
CA LYS A 96 19.41 2.06 26.70
C LYS A 96 18.80 2.63 27.98
#